data_AF-A0A920Q5U6-F1
#
_entry.id   AF-A0A920Q5U6-F1
#
_cell.length_a   1.000
_cell.length_b   1.000
_cell.length_c   1.000
_cell.angle_alpha   90.00
_cell.angle_beta   90.00
_cell.angle_gamma   90.00
#
_symmetry.space_group_name_H-M   'P 1'
#
loop_
_entity.id
_entity.type
_entity.pdbx_description
1 polymer ?
#
loop_
_entity_poly.entity_id
_entity_poly.type
_entity_poly.pdbx_seq_one_letter_code
_entity_poly.pdbx_strand_id
1 'polypeptide(L)'
;MMFYLADEVREYNIAVNTLIPGNSRTTGYDEQNDARRAEGTTPSSSARISMRPEHMVPLTLFLADQDANSGVTGKCFDVPIWNMEHGLGSPKTWRDPDADPA
;
A
#
# COMPACT_ATOMS: atom_id res chain seq x y z
N MET A 1 15.76 0.18 8.17
CA MET A 1 16.66 0.03 7.01
C MET A 1 16.44 1.15 5.98
N MET A 2 15.22 1.37 5.46
CA MET A 2 15.01 2.35 4.37
C MET A 2 15.24 3.83 4.74
N PHE A 3 15.06 4.20 6.02
CA PHE A 3 15.37 5.55 6.48
C PHE A 3 16.86 5.91 6.39
N TYR A 4 17.75 4.91 6.50
CA TYR A 4 19.18 5.10 6.31
C TYR A 4 19.53 5.24 4.84
N LEU A 5 18.95 4.39 3.97
CA LEU A 5 19.15 4.50 2.52
C LEU A 5 18.74 5.88 1.99
N ALA A 6 17.60 6.41 2.45
CA ALA A 6 17.13 7.74 2.06
C ALA A 6 18.12 8.88 2.40
N ASP A 7 18.90 8.73 3.47
CA ASP A 7 19.96 9.66 3.86
C ASP A 7 21.24 9.41 3.04
N GLU A 8 21.65 8.14 2.90
CA GLU A 8 22.84 7.72 2.15
C GLU A 8 22.83 8.18 0.69
N VAL A 9 21.68 8.13 0.01
CA VAL A 9 21.59 8.53 -1.40
C VAL A 9 21.12 9.96 -1.61
N ARG A 10 20.93 10.74 -0.53
CA ARG A 10 20.43 12.12 -0.60
C ARG A 10 21.36 13.02 -1.40
N GLU A 11 22.68 12.81 -1.32
CA GLU A 11 23.67 13.60 -2.07
C GLU A 11 23.49 13.50 -3.60
N TYR A 12 22.88 12.42 -4.09
CA TYR A 12 22.55 12.20 -5.50
C TYR A 12 21.15 12.71 -5.87
N ASN A 13 20.48 13.40 -4.94
CA ASN A 13 19.11 13.87 -5.06
C ASN A 13 18.06 12.75 -5.30
N ILE A 14 18.30 11.55 -4.78
CA ILE A 14 17.40 10.40 -4.95
C ILE A 14 16.44 10.31 -3.76
N ALA A 15 15.13 10.42 -4.02
CA ALA A 15 14.11 10.22 -3.02
C ALA A 15 13.83 8.73 -2.78
N VAL A 16 13.76 8.31 -1.51
CA VAL A 16 13.47 6.92 -1.11
C VAL A 16 12.38 6.93 -0.06
N ASN A 17 11.28 6.24 -0.34
CA ASN A 17 10.13 6.16 0.57
C ASN A 17 9.58 4.73 0.62
N THR A 18 8.87 4.40 1.70
CA THR A 18 8.20 3.12 1.88
C THR A 18 6.69 3.30 1.81
N LEU A 19 6.01 2.42 1.08
CA LEU A 19 4.55 2.35 1.03
C LEU A 19 4.11 1.05 1.71
N ILE A 20 3.20 1.17 2.68
CA ILE A 20 2.51 0.05 3.31
C ILE A 20 1.15 -0.10 2.62
N PRO A 21 0.99 -1.10 1.75
CA PRO A 21 -0.25 -1.31 1.04
C PRO A 21 -1.34 -1.76 2.00
N GLY A 22 -2.58 -1.46 1.66
CA GLY A 22 -3.71 -2.17 2.23
C GLY A 22 -3.83 -3.59 1.64
N ASN A 23 -4.70 -4.43 2.20
CA ASN A 23 -4.89 -5.81 1.74
C ASN A 23 -5.36 -5.85 0.29
N SER A 24 -4.45 -6.02 -0.67
CA SER A 24 -4.74 -5.90 -2.10
C SER A 24 -4.85 -7.27 -2.74
N ARG A 25 -5.86 -7.46 -3.60
CA ARG A 25 -5.95 -8.67 -4.41
C ARG A 25 -4.98 -8.59 -5.59
N THR A 26 -3.76 -9.06 -5.37
CA THR A 26 -2.68 -9.15 -6.37
C THR A 26 -2.25 -10.61 -6.58
N THR A 27 -1.19 -10.84 -7.35
CA THR A 27 -0.68 -12.19 -7.64
C THR A 27 -0.47 -13.01 -6.37
N GLY A 28 -1.02 -14.23 -6.33
CA GLY A 28 -0.91 -15.15 -5.19
C GLY A 28 -1.91 -14.88 -4.07
N TYR A 29 -2.75 -13.84 -4.17
CA TYR A 29 -3.73 -13.51 -3.14
C TYR A 29 -4.78 -14.62 -2.96
N ASP A 30 -5.36 -15.09 -4.07
CA ASP A 30 -6.42 -16.11 -4.04
C ASP A 30 -5.87 -17.44 -3.53
N GLU A 31 -4.74 -17.89 -4.07
CA GLU A 31 -4.10 -19.15 -3.68
C GLU A 31 -3.69 -19.15 -2.20
N GLN A 32 -3.17 -18.02 -1.69
CA GLN A 32 -2.84 -17.89 -0.26
C GLN A 32 -4.09 -17.91 0.62
N ASN A 33 -5.18 -17.28 0.20
CA ASN A 33 -6.42 -17.29 0.97
C ASN A 33 -7.11 -18.65 0.95
N ASP A 34 -7.07 -19.35 -0.18
CA ASP A 34 -7.58 -20.72 -0.27
C ASP A 34 -6.76 -21.69 0.59
N ALA A 35 -5.42 -21.54 0.61
CA ALA A 35 -4.57 -22.29 1.54
C ALA A 35 -4.90 -21.98 3.01
N ARG A 36 -5.04 -20.70 3.37
CA ARG A 36 -5.43 -20.27 4.72
C ARG A 36 -6.79 -20.85 5.14
N ARG A 37 -7.77 -20.85 4.23
CA ARG A 37 -9.10 -21.44 4.46
C ARG A 37 -9.02 -22.95 4.67
N ALA A 38 -8.22 -23.65 3.87
CA ALA A 38 -8.00 -25.09 4.00
C ALA A 38 -7.36 -25.45 5.35
N GLU A 39 -6.51 -24.57 5.89
CA GLU A 39 -5.92 -24.69 7.23
C GLU A 39 -6.85 -24.25 8.37
N GLY A 40 -8.08 -23.83 8.06
CA GLY A 40 -9.05 -23.36 9.05
C GLY A 40 -8.72 -21.98 9.65
N THR A 41 -7.77 -21.25 9.06
CA THR A 41 -7.42 -19.90 9.50
C THR A 41 -8.39 -18.89 8.87
N THR A 42 -9.07 -18.11 9.71
CA THR A 42 -9.92 -17.01 9.23
C THR A 42 -9.09 -15.72 9.22
N PRO A 43 -9.14 -14.89 8.16
CA PRO A 43 -8.42 -13.63 8.13
C PRO A 43 -8.79 -12.75 9.33
N SER A 44 -7.78 -12.11 9.94
CA SER A 44 -7.97 -11.10 10.97
C SER A 44 -8.96 -10.03 10.52
N SER A 45 -9.68 -9.45 11.48
CA SER A 45 -10.72 -8.46 11.24
C SER A 45 -10.26 -7.21 10.46
N SER A 46 -8.96 -6.89 10.50
CA SER A 46 -8.30 -5.81 9.75
C SER A 46 -7.95 -6.19 8.30
N ALA A 47 -7.88 -7.48 7.98
CA ALA A 47 -7.67 -8.00 6.62
C ALA A 47 -8.97 -8.13 5.80
N ARG A 48 -10.11 -7.70 6.36
CA ARG A 48 -11.45 -8.00 5.80
C ARG A 48 -11.80 -7.23 4.52
N ILE A 49 -11.12 -6.15 4.20
CA ILE A 49 -11.39 -5.41 2.97
C ILE A 49 -10.24 -5.66 2.01
N SER A 50 -10.47 -6.63 1.14
CA SER A 50 -9.68 -6.84 -0.06
C SER A 50 -9.91 -5.65 -0.98
N MET A 51 -8.84 -4.92 -1.27
CA MET A 51 -8.85 -3.74 -2.09
C MET A 51 -8.30 -4.04 -3.47
N ARG A 52 -8.75 -3.26 -4.45
CA ARG A 52 -8.17 -3.27 -5.77
C ARG A 52 -6.75 -2.68 -5.70
N PRO A 53 -5.79 -3.18 -6.49
CA PRO A 53 -4.41 -2.69 -6.46
C PRO A 53 -4.29 -1.20 -6.79
N GLU A 54 -5.26 -0.62 -7.50
CA GLU A 54 -5.29 0.79 -7.91
C GLU A 54 -5.25 1.77 -6.74
N HIS A 55 -5.61 1.36 -5.52
CA HIS A 55 -5.48 2.22 -4.35
C HIS A 55 -4.01 2.66 -4.09
N MET A 56 -3.02 1.94 -4.64
CA MET A 56 -1.59 2.29 -4.58
C MET A 56 -1.19 3.42 -5.53
N VAL A 57 -1.93 3.59 -6.63
CA VAL A 57 -1.50 4.43 -7.76
C VAL A 57 -1.36 5.90 -7.36
N PRO A 58 -2.31 6.54 -6.65
CA PRO A 58 -2.23 7.98 -6.39
C PRO A 58 -0.99 8.39 -5.59
N LEU A 59 -0.72 7.72 -4.47
CA LEU A 59 0.46 7.99 -3.65
C LEU A 59 1.75 7.63 -4.39
N THR A 60 1.76 6.56 -5.18
CA THR A 60 2.93 6.17 -5.96
C THR A 60 3.28 7.24 -7.00
N LEU A 61 2.28 7.78 -7.72
CA LEU A 61 2.49 8.87 -8.68
C LEU A 61 2.93 10.17 -7.99
N PHE A 62 2.34 10.51 -6.85
CA PHE A 62 2.78 11.66 -6.05
C PHE A 62 4.25 11.53 -5.64
N LEU A 63 4.66 10.37 -5.11
CA LEU A 63 6.04 10.13 -4.67
C LEU A 63 7.04 10.03 -5.82
N ALA A 64 6.61 9.59 -7.00
CA ALA A 64 7.46 9.54 -8.20
C ALA A 64 7.86 10.92 -8.72
N ASP A 65 7.09 11.96 -8.40
CA ASP A 65 7.39 13.36 -8.74
C ASP A 65 8.26 14.06 -7.67
N GLN A 66 8.68 13.34 -6.61
CA GLN A 66 9.47 13.91 -5.53
C GLN A 66 10.97 13.69 -5.73
N ASP A 67 11.76 14.71 -5.37
CA ASP A 67 13.20 14.61 -5.23
C ASP A 67 13.62 14.67 -3.75
N ALA A 68 14.88 14.33 -3.46
CA ALA A 68 15.34 14.28 -2.08
C ALA A 68 15.48 15.67 -1.44
N ASN A 69 15.89 16.68 -2.22
CA ASN A 69 16.30 17.99 -1.71
C ASN A 69 15.12 18.93 -1.44
N SER A 70 14.15 18.99 -2.36
CA SER A 70 12.95 19.84 -2.24
C SER A 70 11.67 19.07 -1.94
N GLY A 71 11.65 17.75 -2.18
CA GLY A 71 10.46 16.93 -2.02
C GLY A 71 10.46 16.05 -0.76
N VAL A 72 9.71 14.97 -0.85
CA VAL A 72 9.52 13.98 0.22
C VAL A 72 10.49 12.80 0.06
N THR A 73 11.29 12.53 1.09
CA THR A 73 12.13 11.32 1.19
C THR A 73 12.26 10.86 2.64
N GLY A 74 12.62 9.60 2.84
CA GLY A 74 12.83 8.98 4.15
C GLY A 74 11.54 8.84 4.96
N LYS A 75 10.40 8.62 4.30
CA LYS A 75 9.10 8.45 4.96
C LYS A 75 8.48 7.08 4.71
N CYS A 76 7.60 6.69 5.62
CA CYS A 76 6.78 5.49 5.51
C CYS A 76 5.31 5.91 5.50
N PHE A 77 4.56 5.46 4.50
CA PHE A 77 3.17 5.83 4.29
C PHE A 77 2.27 4.61 4.40
N ASP A 78 1.25 4.69 5.24
CA ASP A 78 0.08 3.81 5.14
C ASP A 78 -0.81 4.32 4.01
N VAL A 79 -0.91 3.55 2.92
CA VAL A 79 -1.54 4.01 1.69
C VAL A 79 -3.04 4.24 1.87
N PRO A 80 -3.82 3.33 2.50
CA PRO A 80 -5.22 3.61 2.77
C PRO A 80 -5.47 4.85 3.65
N ILE A 81 -4.63 5.10 4.66
CA ILE A 81 -4.73 6.31 5.48
C ILE A 81 -4.43 7.55 4.63
N TRP A 82 -3.34 7.53 3.86
CA TRP A 82 -2.97 8.65 2.99
C TRP A 82 -4.09 8.98 1.98
N ASN A 83 -4.68 7.97 1.33
CA ASN A 83 -5.80 8.16 0.42
C ASN A 83 -6.99 8.82 1.10
N MET A 84 -7.34 8.39 2.32
CA MET A 84 -8.44 8.98 3.09
C MET A 84 -8.17 10.44 3.46
N GLU A 85 -6.96 10.75 3.90
CA GLU A 85 -6.53 12.10 4.26
C GLU A 85 -6.49 13.05 3.05
N HIS A 86 -6.27 12.52 1.85
CA HIS A 86 -6.19 13.28 0.60
C HIS A 86 -7.50 13.27 -0.21
N GLY A 87 -8.62 12.83 0.41
CA GLY A 87 -9.94 12.87 -0.23
C GLY A 87 -10.16 11.85 -1.35
N LEU A 88 -9.29 10.85 -1.47
CA LEU A 88 -9.34 9.79 -2.48
C LEU A 88 -10.17 8.57 -2.03
N GLY A 89 -10.77 8.66 -0.85
CA GLY A 89 -11.72 7.68 -0.32
C GLY A 89 -11.12 6.73 0.71
N SER A 90 -12.01 6.20 1.57
CA SER A 90 -11.69 5.20 2.60
C SER A 90 -11.37 3.82 1.98
N PRO A 91 -10.86 2.85 2.76
CA PRO A 91 -10.64 1.47 2.28
C PRO A 91 -11.85 0.85 1.57
N LYS A 92 -13.09 1.19 1.98
CA LYS A 92 -14.33 0.69 1.34
C LYS A 92 -14.48 1.15 -0.11
N THR A 93 -14.01 2.37 -0.42
CA THR A 93 -14.03 2.94 -1.78
C THR A 93 -13.23 2.08 -2.74
N TRP A 94 -12.14 1.52 -2.22
CA TRP A 94 -11.18 0.72 -2.96
C TRP A 94 -11.49 -0.77 -2.92
N ARG A 95 -12.63 -1.19 -2.36
CA ARG A 95 -12.99 -2.61 -2.26
C ARG A 95 -12.97 -3.26 -3.64
N ASP A 96 -12.30 -4.41 -3.71
CA ASP A 96 -12.33 -5.28 -4.87
C ASP A 96 -13.70 -5.99 -4.91
N PRO A 97 -14.48 -5.84 -5.99
CA PRO A 97 -15.81 -6.44 -6.10
C PRO A 97 -15.76 -7.96 -6.23
N ASP A 98 -14.64 -8.50 -6.73
CA ASP A 98 -14.45 -9.92 -7.00
C ASP A 98 -13.78 -10.65 -5.83
N ALA A 99 -13.30 -9.90 -4.84
CA ALA A 99 -12.73 -10.47 -3.64
C ALA A 99 -13.84 -10.87 -2.64
N ASP A 100 -13.94 -12.17 -2.41
CA ASP A 100 -14.84 -12.83 -1.47
C ASP A 100 -16.32 -12.43 -1.64
N PRO A 101 -17.08 -13.14 -2.51
CA PRO A 101 -18.53 -13.04 -2.46
C PRO A 101 -18.98 -13.44 -1.05
N ALA A 102 -19.87 -12.62 -0.48
CA ALA A 102 -20.50 -12.89 0.81
C ALA A 102 -21.20 -14.25 0.83
#